data_AF-X0S7H6-F1
#
_entry.id   AF-X0S7H6-F1
#
_cell.length_a   1.000
_cell.length_b   1.000
_cell.length_c   1.000
_cell.angle_alpha   90.00
_cell.angle_beta   90.00
_cell.angle_gamma   90.00
#
_symmetry.space_group_name_H-M   'P 1'
#
loop_
_entity.id
_entity.type
_entity.pdbx_description
1 polymer ?
#
loop_
_entity_poly.entity_id
_entity_poly.type
_entity_poly.pdbx_seq_one_letter_code
_entity_poly.pdbx_strand_id
1 'polypeptide(L)'
;VEALKKAGVSCLRYPGGHVVSFWDWEFPYHETYANFWDPAYVRSLTPEKKAELKKQNGNRMLLDDYFRICAEGDFEPIVGINMFQGYKFDRLKDSVAKAVRLVDYCKKRTPKVTYYYLDNEAGHQPKNGKHVPVKDYIDLIPAYSKAIKKVQPDAKLIVNTIGWKGVKEMIGESGKYFDVLDQHWYYYNGQWGRFNVKSWRKETRHAKFENRTSMFDALTKAGGNQHLKLALLEWNLGPATGVGNSDKGTALWLGLVQADMFMSFMERGVSMAACWPLTWSRPKDKKVGFRRDFIDPATGEASPSEHIFKWFSVAADGALLNCSSPSRSGLHATAVMHKDGKTILVYVLNKSEEPRSVSVKFRNTVSAVSARVFRKGDGVGDAGVMDLPTRGGGQTVSFKMTDTSLVFLKLR
;
A
#
# COMPACT_ATOMS: atom_id res chain seq x y z
N VAL A 1 -3.17 -10.17 14.84
CA VAL A 1 -4.41 -9.53 14.32
C VAL A 1 -4.77 -8.28 15.10
N GLU A 2 -4.82 -8.32 16.42
CA GLU A 2 -5.20 -7.16 17.26
C GLU A 2 -4.43 -5.86 16.99
N ALA A 3 -3.10 -5.91 16.78
CA ALA A 3 -2.32 -4.73 16.42
C ALA A 3 -2.79 -4.07 15.11
N LEU A 4 -3.22 -4.87 14.12
CA LEU A 4 -3.73 -4.37 12.84
C LEU A 4 -5.11 -3.73 13.01
N LYS A 5 -5.98 -4.33 13.83
CA LYS A 5 -7.29 -3.76 14.18
C LYS A 5 -7.13 -2.42 14.91
N LYS A 6 -6.23 -2.35 15.88
CA LYS A 6 -5.92 -1.12 16.64
C LYS A 6 -5.37 0.00 15.75
N ALA A 7 -4.58 -0.37 14.72
CA ALA A 7 -4.10 0.53 13.68
C ALA A 7 -5.18 0.98 12.67
N GLY A 8 -6.36 0.36 12.68
CA GLY A 8 -7.41 0.64 11.69
C GLY A 8 -7.09 0.13 10.29
N VAL A 9 -6.31 -0.95 10.17
CA VAL A 9 -6.10 -1.63 8.89
C VAL A 9 -7.42 -2.22 8.39
N SER A 10 -7.75 -1.97 7.13
CA SER A 10 -9.02 -2.40 6.51
C SER A 10 -8.85 -3.45 5.42
N CYS A 11 -7.63 -3.70 4.94
CA CYS A 11 -7.37 -4.70 3.90
C CYS A 11 -6.01 -5.36 4.08
N LEU A 12 -5.86 -6.58 3.53
CA LEU A 12 -4.60 -7.30 3.48
C LEU A 12 -4.38 -7.90 2.08
N ARG A 13 -3.13 -7.87 1.60
CA ARG A 13 -2.74 -8.44 0.30
C ARG A 13 -1.92 -9.72 0.49
N TYR A 14 -2.26 -10.79 -0.24
CA TYR A 14 -1.56 -12.09 -0.18
C TYR A 14 -1.58 -12.80 -1.56
N PRO A 15 -0.51 -13.53 -1.97
CA PRO A 15 0.74 -13.84 -1.27
C PRO A 15 1.78 -12.70 -1.23
N GLY A 16 1.50 -11.57 -1.87
CA GLY A 16 2.31 -10.35 -1.84
C GLY A 16 3.57 -10.41 -2.72
N GLY A 17 3.93 -9.24 -3.27
CA GLY A 17 5.18 -9.01 -4.01
C GLY A 17 5.50 -10.03 -5.10
N HIS A 18 6.80 -10.21 -5.35
CA HIS A 18 7.33 -11.07 -6.41
C HIS A 18 6.95 -12.55 -6.23
N VAL A 19 6.57 -12.98 -5.03
CA VAL A 19 6.18 -14.36 -4.75
C VAL A 19 4.97 -14.79 -5.58
N VAL A 20 4.02 -13.89 -5.85
CA VAL A 20 2.81 -14.23 -6.64
C VAL A 20 3.15 -14.81 -8.02
N SER A 21 4.22 -14.30 -8.65
CA SER A 21 4.67 -14.71 -9.98
C SER A 21 5.18 -16.15 -10.02
N PHE A 22 5.35 -16.78 -8.86
CA PHE A 22 5.76 -18.18 -8.73
C PHE A 22 4.82 -18.98 -7.83
N TRP A 23 3.81 -18.36 -7.24
CA TRP A 23 2.94 -19.01 -6.27
C TRP A 23 2.02 -20.02 -6.95
N ASP A 24 2.11 -21.29 -6.52
CA ASP A 24 1.14 -22.33 -6.84
C ASP A 24 0.17 -22.52 -5.67
N TRP A 25 -1.03 -21.96 -5.79
CA TRP A 25 -2.08 -22.09 -4.76
C TRP A 25 -2.63 -23.52 -4.62
N GLU A 26 -2.52 -24.37 -5.66
CA GLU A 26 -2.96 -25.77 -5.63
C GLU A 26 -1.88 -26.69 -5.02
N PHE A 27 -0.63 -26.24 -4.99
CA PHE A 27 0.47 -26.91 -4.30
C PHE A 27 1.32 -25.92 -3.47
N PRO A 28 0.77 -25.36 -2.38
CA PRO A 28 1.38 -24.23 -1.64
C PRO A 28 2.70 -24.58 -0.94
N TYR A 29 3.03 -25.86 -0.85
CA TYR A 29 4.27 -26.36 -0.26
C TYR A 29 5.43 -26.43 -1.25
N HIS A 30 5.20 -26.10 -2.53
CA HIS A 30 6.24 -26.09 -3.55
C HIS A 30 7.40 -25.15 -3.19
N GLU A 31 8.54 -25.30 -3.85
CA GLU A 31 9.71 -24.48 -3.58
C GLU A 31 9.46 -22.99 -3.92
N THR A 32 9.84 -22.07 -3.01
CA THR A 32 9.60 -20.64 -3.22
C THR A 32 10.37 -20.15 -4.45
N TYR A 33 9.73 -19.37 -5.31
CA TYR A 33 10.31 -18.89 -6.58
C TYR A 33 10.63 -19.99 -7.61
N ALA A 34 10.24 -21.25 -7.38
CA ALA A 34 10.38 -22.30 -8.39
C ALA A 34 9.39 -22.09 -9.53
N ASN A 35 9.83 -22.42 -10.75
CA ASN A 35 8.98 -22.38 -11.91
C ASN A 35 8.12 -23.65 -11.97
N PHE A 36 6.90 -23.62 -11.41
CA PHE A 36 6.10 -24.84 -11.24
C PHE A 36 5.55 -25.47 -12.54
N TRP A 37 5.70 -24.78 -13.68
CA TRP A 37 5.43 -25.34 -15.01
C TRP A 37 6.67 -25.74 -15.80
N ASP A 38 7.87 -25.54 -15.25
CA ASP A 38 9.10 -26.05 -15.85
C ASP A 38 9.06 -27.58 -15.90
N PRO A 39 9.18 -28.22 -17.08
CA PRO A 39 9.18 -29.67 -17.19
C PRO A 39 10.22 -30.36 -16.30
N ALA A 40 11.39 -29.75 -16.09
CA ALA A 40 12.42 -30.30 -15.21
C ALA A 40 11.98 -30.27 -13.74
N TYR A 41 11.35 -29.18 -13.30
CA TYR A 41 10.78 -29.08 -11.96
C TYR A 41 9.62 -30.06 -11.78
N VAL A 42 8.70 -30.14 -12.74
CA VAL A 42 7.56 -31.06 -12.68
C VAL A 42 8.04 -32.52 -12.59
N ARG A 43 9.07 -32.91 -13.35
CA ARG A 43 9.66 -34.26 -13.26
C ARG A 43 10.33 -34.55 -11.91
N SER A 44 10.84 -33.53 -11.21
CA SER A 44 11.46 -33.72 -9.89
C SER A 44 10.43 -33.90 -8.76
N LEU A 45 9.16 -33.53 -8.99
CA LEU A 45 8.08 -33.65 -8.01
C LEU A 45 7.53 -35.09 -7.89
N THR A 46 8.39 -36.05 -7.55
CA THR A 46 7.97 -37.40 -7.16
C THR A 46 7.09 -37.36 -5.89
N PRO A 47 6.33 -38.42 -5.57
CA PRO A 47 5.57 -38.49 -4.32
C PRO A 47 6.42 -38.22 -3.08
N GLU A 48 7.64 -38.77 -3.05
CA GLU A 48 8.60 -38.59 -1.95
C GLU A 48 9.05 -37.12 -1.87
N LYS A 49 9.35 -36.50 -3.02
CA LYS A 49 9.73 -35.07 -3.04
C LYS A 49 8.59 -34.17 -2.59
N LYS A 50 7.35 -34.45 -2.99
CA LYS A 50 6.16 -33.71 -2.54
C LYS A 50 5.95 -33.84 -1.03
N ALA A 51 6.14 -35.04 -0.47
CA ALA A 51 6.06 -35.27 0.97
C ALA A 51 7.18 -34.52 1.73
N GLU A 52 8.40 -34.52 1.19
CA GLU A 52 9.53 -33.76 1.73
C GLU A 52 9.23 -32.25 1.73
N LEU A 53 8.76 -31.71 0.62
CA LEU A 53 8.37 -30.30 0.49
C LEU A 53 7.24 -29.93 1.46
N LYS A 54 6.23 -30.80 1.63
CA LYS A 54 5.17 -30.59 2.61
C LYS A 54 5.70 -30.57 4.04
N LYS A 55 6.66 -31.44 4.38
CA LYS A 55 7.32 -31.44 5.70
C LYS A 55 8.16 -30.17 5.90
N GLN A 56 8.92 -29.75 4.89
CA GLN A 56 9.80 -28.59 4.95
C GLN A 56 9.03 -27.26 5.00
N ASN A 57 7.95 -27.16 4.23
CA ASN A 57 7.19 -25.93 4.02
C ASN A 57 5.81 -25.95 4.72
N GLY A 58 5.57 -26.91 5.61
CA GLY A 58 4.27 -27.12 6.26
C GLY A 58 3.85 -25.98 7.20
N ASN A 59 4.79 -25.11 7.59
CA ASN A 59 4.55 -23.94 8.43
C ASN A 59 4.18 -22.67 7.62
N ARG A 60 4.08 -22.76 6.30
CA ARG A 60 3.66 -21.62 5.49
C ARG A 60 2.18 -21.35 5.69
N MET A 61 1.83 -20.06 5.76
CA MET A 61 0.44 -19.62 5.76
C MET A 61 -0.23 -20.06 4.45
N LEU A 62 -1.32 -20.82 4.56
CA LEU A 62 -2.15 -21.23 3.43
C LEU A 62 -3.22 -20.18 3.14
N LEU A 63 -3.94 -20.35 2.03
CA LEU A 63 -5.03 -19.44 1.66
C LEU A 63 -6.17 -19.43 2.70
N ASP A 64 -6.48 -20.59 3.29
CA ASP A 64 -7.51 -20.69 4.35
C ASP A 64 -7.05 -20.01 5.66
N ASP A 65 -5.76 -20.10 6.00
CA ASP A 65 -5.20 -19.38 7.16
C ASP A 65 -5.29 -17.87 6.94
N TYR A 66 -4.98 -17.42 5.73
CA TYR A 66 -5.12 -16.02 5.33
C TYR A 66 -6.57 -15.54 5.42
N PHE A 67 -7.54 -16.35 4.97
CA PHE A 67 -8.96 -16.01 5.12
C PHE A 67 -9.41 -15.97 6.57
N ARG A 68 -8.91 -16.88 7.43
CA ARG A 68 -9.17 -16.82 8.87
C ARG A 68 -8.63 -15.53 9.49
N ILE A 69 -7.41 -15.12 9.13
CA ILE A 69 -6.82 -13.85 9.58
C ILE A 69 -7.65 -12.65 9.11
N CYS A 70 -8.10 -12.65 7.85
CA CYS A 70 -8.96 -11.59 7.33
C CYS A 70 -10.31 -11.56 8.05
N ALA A 71 -10.93 -12.72 8.30
CA ALA A 71 -12.19 -12.80 9.03
C ALA A 71 -12.08 -12.32 10.49
N GLU A 72 -11.00 -12.72 11.19
CA GLU A 72 -10.75 -12.29 12.58
C GLU A 72 -10.53 -10.78 12.70
N GLY A 73 -9.93 -10.17 11.67
CA GLY A 73 -9.67 -8.74 11.60
C GLY A 73 -10.75 -7.89 10.94
N ASP A 74 -11.75 -8.51 10.31
CA ASP A 74 -12.65 -7.89 9.32
C ASP A 74 -11.88 -7.12 8.22
N PHE A 75 -10.80 -7.71 7.72
CA PHE A 75 -10.00 -7.15 6.64
C PHE A 75 -10.55 -7.58 5.29
N GLU A 76 -10.65 -6.64 4.34
CA GLU A 76 -10.91 -6.94 2.93
C GLU A 76 -9.72 -7.73 2.34
N PRO A 77 -9.96 -8.96 1.86
CA PRO A 77 -8.90 -9.78 1.29
C PRO A 77 -8.62 -9.40 -0.18
N ILE A 78 -7.34 -9.18 -0.49
CA ILE A 78 -6.83 -8.92 -1.84
C ILE A 78 -5.93 -10.08 -2.27
N VAL A 79 -6.41 -10.89 -3.22
CA VAL A 79 -5.79 -12.19 -3.58
C VAL A 79 -5.01 -12.10 -4.89
N GLY A 80 -3.79 -12.63 -4.89
CA GLY A 80 -2.91 -12.63 -6.07
C GLY A 80 -3.18 -13.76 -7.04
N ILE A 81 -3.11 -13.46 -8.33
CA ILE A 81 -3.21 -14.44 -9.42
C ILE A 81 -1.88 -14.47 -10.15
N ASN A 82 -1.28 -15.66 -10.27
CA ASN A 82 -0.06 -15.87 -11.05
C ASN A 82 -0.39 -15.86 -12.54
N MET A 83 0.20 -14.93 -13.29
CA MET A 83 0.16 -14.93 -14.76
C MET A 83 1.51 -15.30 -15.37
N PHE A 84 2.60 -14.92 -14.71
CA PHE A 84 3.96 -15.04 -15.20
C PHE A 84 4.35 -16.44 -15.63
N GLN A 85 4.04 -17.47 -14.83
CA GLN A 85 4.39 -18.84 -15.20
C GLN A 85 3.68 -19.26 -16.48
N GLY A 86 2.44 -18.83 -16.66
CA GLY A 86 1.59 -19.25 -17.78
C GLY A 86 2.11 -18.66 -19.08
N TYR A 87 2.47 -17.38 -19.01
CA TYR A 87 3.20 -16.69 -20.06
C TYR A 87 4.54 -17.37 -20.37
N LYS A 88 5.38 -17.60 -19.36
CA LYS A 88 6.75 -18.11 -19.52
C LYS A 88 6.84 -19.47 -20.23
N PHE A 89 5.86 -20.34 -19.98
CA PHE A 89 5.86 -21.71 -20.51
C PHE A 89 4.85 -21.94 -21.64
N ASP A 90 4.28 -20.87 -22.21
CA ASP A 90 3.26 -20.94 -23.26
C ASP A 90 2.02 -21.77 -22.84
N ARG A 91 1.59 -21.57 -21.61
CA ARG A 91 0.46 -22.27 -20.96
C ARG A 91 -0.67 -21.32 -20.60
N LEU A 92 -0.97 -20.34 -21.46
CA LEU A 92 -1.99 -19.32 -21.19
C LEU A 92 -3.35 -19.94 -20.83
N LYS A 93 -3.82 -20.91 -21.61
CA LYS A 93 -5.11 -21.57 -21.37
C LYS A 93 -5.16 -22.25 -19.99
N ASP A 94 -4.11 -22.98 -19.63
CA ASP A 94 -4.02 -23.65 -18.32
C ASP A 94 -3.93 -22.64 -17.17
N SER A 95 -3.20 -21.54 -17.37
CA SER A 95 -3.05 -20.49 -16.37
C SER A 95 -4.35 -19.73 -16.14
N VAL A 96 -5.10 -19.41 -17.19
CA VAL A 96 -6.45 -18.85 -17.09
C VAL A 96 -7.39 -19.83 -16.37
N ALA A 97 -7.35 -21.12 -16.71
CA ALA A 97 -8.16 -22.13 -16.03
C ALA A 97 -7.81 -22.25 -14.54
N LYS A 98 -6.52 -22.19 -14.20
CA LYS A 98 -6.04 -22.20 -12.80
C LYS A 98 -6.48 -20.95 -12.03
N ALA A 99 -6.48 -19.78 -12.67
CA ALA A 99 -6.99 -18.54 -12.10
C ALA A 99 -8.51 -18.62 -11.84
N VAL A 100 -9.29 -19.17 -12.77
CA VAL A 100 -10.73 -19.40 -12.58
C VAL A 100 -11.00 -20.34 -11.39
N ARG A 101 -10.23 -21.43 -11.25
CA ARG A 101 -10.37 -22.33 -10.10
C ARG A 101 -10.00 -21.65 -8.78
N LEU A 102 -8.99 -20.78 -8.76
CA LEU A 102 -8.66 -19.97 -7.58
C LEU A 102 -9.83 -19.07 -7.19
N VAL A 103 -10.38 -18.32 -8.15
CA VAL A 103 -11.53 -17.43 -7.91
C VAL A 103 -12.74 -18.21 -7.39
N ASP A 104 -13.05 -19.35 -8.02
CA ASP A 104 -14.12 -20.24 -7.58
C ASP A 104 -13.88 -20.82 -6.17
N TYR A 105 -12.62 -21.13 -5.83
CA TYR A 105 -12.23 -21.53 -4.48
C TYR A 105 -12.45 -20.40 -3.46
N CYS A 106 -11.93 -19.20 -3.77
CA CYS A 106 -12.04 -18.01 -2.91
C CYS A 106 -13.51 -17.68 -2.61
N LYS A 107 -14.36 -17.57 -3.64
CA LYS A 107 -15.77 -17.20 -3.45
C LYS A 107 -16.55 -18.22 -2.62
N LYS A 108 -16.20 -19.52 -2.72
CA LYS A 108 -16.81 -20.61 -1.94
C LYS A 108 -16.40 -20.57 -0.46
N ARG A 109 -15.18 -20.09 -0.16
CA ARG A 109 -14.67 -20.00 1.21
C ARG A 109 -15.02 -18.70 1.91
N THR A 110 -15.01 -17.60 1.16
CA THR A 110 -15.36 -16.28 1.69
C THR A 110 -15.98 -15.46 0.54
N PRO A 111 -17.31 -15.33 0.53
CA PRO A 111 -18.01 -14.53 -0.48
C PRO A 111 -17.58 -13.05 -0.49
N LYS A 112 -16.88 -12.57 0.55
CA LYS A 112 -16.34 -11.20 0.60
C LYS A 112 -15.16 -10.99 -0.35
N VAL A 113 -14.45 -12.03 -0.80
CA VAL A 113 -13.29 -11.84 -1.69
C VAL A 113 -13.77 -11.35 -3.05
N THR A 114 -13.54 -10.07 -3.31
CA THR A 114 -13.87 -9.44 -4.59
C THR A 114 -12.64 -8.90 -5.31
N TYR A 115 -11.54 -8.59 -4.60
CA TYR A 115 -10.32 -8.03 -5.19
C TYR A 115 -9.30 -9.11 -5.56
N TYR A 116 -8.92 -9.14 -6.84
CA TYR A 116 -7.87 -10.00 -7.36
C TYR A 116 -6.82 -9.19 -8.09
N TYR A 117 -5.56 -9.30 -7.68
CA TYR A 117 -4.46 -8.66 -8.39
C TYR A 117 -3.78 -9.62 -9.35
N LEU A 118 -3.65 -9.18 -10.60
CA LEU A 118 -3.18 -9.94 -11.74
C LEU A 118 -1.65 -9.83 -11.81
N ASP A 119 -0.94 -10.75 -11.18
CA ASP A 119 0.53 -10.76 -11.06
C ASP A 119 1.10 -9.54 -10.32
N ASN A 120 2.43 -9.46 -10.22
CA ASN A 120 3.14 -8.36 -9.56
C ASN A 120 4.30 -7.86 -10.43
N GLU A 121 4.53 -6.55 -10.41
CA GLU A 121 5.64 -5.82 -11.02
C GLU A 121 5.95 -6.19 -12.47
N ALA A 122 4.91 -6.31 -13.30
CA ALA A 122 5.08 -6.54 -14.74
C ALA A 122 6.09 -5.53 -15.32
N GLY A 123 7.13 -6.04 -15.99
CA GLY A 123 8.22 -5.25 -16.55
C GLY A 123 9.47 -5.06 -15.69
N HIS A 124 9.53 -5.48 -14.42
CA HIS A 124 10.69 -5.20 -13.55
C HIS A 124 11.99 -5.86 -14.03
N GLN A 125 11.95 -7.18 -14.27
CA GLN A 125 13.13 -7.93 -14.73
C GLN A 125 12.79 -8.96 -15.82
N PRO A 126 12.14 -8.54 -16.92
CA PRO A 126 11.69 -9.47 -17.96
C PRO A 126 12.86 -10.18 -18.64
N LYS A 127 13.96 -9.47 -18.88
CA LYS A 127 15.18 -10.04 -19.50
C LYS A 127 15.83 -11.14 -18.65
N ASN A 128 15.58 -11.15 -17.34
CA ASN A 128 16.06 -12.18 -16.43
C ASN A 128 15.07 -13.35 -16.30
N GLY A 129 13.99 -13.37 -17.09
CA GLY A 129 12.97 -14.41 -17.04
C GLY A 129 12.27 -14.48 -15.68
N LYS A 130 11.96 -13.31 -15.10
CA LYS A 130 11.36 -13.18 -13.75
C LYS A 130 9.99 -12.49 -13.72
N HIS A 131 9.60 -11.81 -14.80
CA HIS A 131 8.34 -11.06 -14.91
C HIS A 131 7.88 -11.00 -16.37
N VAL A 132 6.58 -10.85 -16.60
CA VAL A 132 6.02 -10.58 -17.93
C VAL A 132 6.47 -9.18 -18.38
N PRO A 133 6.97 -8.98 -19.62
CA PRO A 133 7.16 -7.65 -20.18
C PRO A 133 5.83 -6.87 -20.21
N VAL A 134 5.87 -5.54 -20.05
CA VAL A 134 4.63 -4.74 -19.96
C VAL A 134 3.73 -4.90 -21.17
N LYS A 135 4.30 -4.93 -22.39
CA LYS A 135 3.53 -5.11 -23.62
C LYS A 135 2.76 -6.43 -23.61
N ASP A 136 3.45 -7.53 -23.37
CA ASP A 136 2.83 -8.86 -23.37
C ASP A 136 1.80 -8.97 -22.23
N TYR A 137 2.08 -8.37 -21.07
CA TYR A 137 1.13 -8.34 -19.96
C TYR A 137 -0.19 -7.64 -20.32
N ILE A 138 -0.15 -6.55 -21.12
CA ILE A 138 -1.35 -5.87 -21.62
C ILE A 138 -2.23 -6.82 -22.45
N ASP A 139 -1.60 -7.64 -23.30
CA ASP A 139 -2.28 -8.59 -24.18
C ASP A 139 -2.92 -9.76 -23.41
N LEU A 140 -2.39 -10.11 -22.23
CA LEU A 140 -2.92 -11.19 -21.40
C LEU A 140 -4.19 -10.79 -20.62
N ILE A 141 -4.29 -9.53 -20.18
CA ILE A 141 -5.36 -9.05 -19.30
C ILE A 141 -6.78 -9.43 -19.77
N PRO A 142 -7.15 -9.25 -21.06
CA PRO A 142 -8.50 -9.56 -21.53
C PRO A 142 -8.90 -11.03 -21.33
N ALA A 143 -7.96 -11.98 -21.49
CA ALA A 143 -8.24 -13.40 -21.38
C ALA A 143 -8.57 -13.79 -19.93
N TYR A 144 -7.76 -13.33 -18.97
CA TYR A 144 -8.03 -13.55 -17.55
C TYR A 144 -9.31 -12.85 -17.12
N SER A 145 -9.49 -11.59 -17.53
CA SER A 145 -10.64 -10.80 -17.13
C SER A 145 -11.96 -11.44 -17.55
N LYS A 146 -12.10 -11.81 -18.83
CA LYS A 146 -13.31 -12.45 -19.34
C LYS A 146 -13.61 -13.77 -18.64
N ALA A 147 -12.58 -14.60 -18.42
CA ALA A 147 -12.75 -15.90 -17.79
C ALA A 147 -13.12 -15.80 -16.31
N ILE A 148 -12.45 -14.92 -15.56
CA ILE A 148 -12.73 -14.67 -14.14
C ILE A 148 -14.13 -14.08 -13.97
N LYS A 149 -14.46 -13.01 -14.71
CA LYS A 149 -15.76 -12.34 -14.60
C LYS A 149 -16.93 -13.21 -15.08
N LYS A 150 -16.69 -14.25 -15.88
CA LYS A 150 -17.71 -15.28 -16.19
C LYS A 150 -18.12 -16.08 -14.96
N VAL A 151 -17.21 -16.32 -14.02
CA VAL A 151 -17.44 -17.16 -12.83
C VAL A 151 -17.75 -16.32 -11.59
N GLN A 152 -17.30 -15.06 -11.56
CA GLN A 152 -17.61 -14.07 -10.53
C GLN A 152 -17.74 -12.67 -11.18
N PRO A 153 -18.96 -12.28 -11.61
CA PRO A 153 -19.19 -11.03 -12.35
C PRO A 153 -18.80 -9.74 -11.60
N ASP A 154 -18.85 -9.76 -10.27
CA ASP A 154 -18.52 -8.63 -9.41
C ASP A 154 -17.03 -8.54 -9.03
N ALA A 155 -16.20 -9.50 -9.47
CA ALA A 155 -14.76 -9.49 -9.24
C ALA A 155 -14.11 -8.18 -9.74
N LYS A 156 -13.29 -7.59 -8.88
CA LYS A 156 -12.49 -6.39 -9.12
C LYS A 156 -11.06 -6.79 -9.44
N LEU A 157 -10.65 -6.52 -10.67
CA LEU A 157 -9.32 -6.89 -11.14
C LEU A 157 -8.37 -5.72 -11.00
N ILE A 158 -7.23 -5.99 -10.36
CA ILE A 158 -6.15 -5.05 -10.14
C ILE A 158 -4.99 -5.42 -11.06
N VAL A 159 -4.54 -4.50 -11.89
CA VAL A 159 -3.38 -4.70 -12.76
C VAL A 159 -2.19 -3.90 -12.25
N ASN A 160 -0.99 -4.45 -12.34
CA ASN A 160 0.20 -3.84 -11.75
C ASN A 160 1.38 -3.83 -12.75
N THR A 161 2.11 -2.72 -12.80
CA THR A 161 3.35 -2.58 -13.56
C THR A 161 4.49 -2.05 -12.70
N ILE A 162 5.74 -2.33 -13.10
CA ILE A 162 6.88 -1.64 -12.53
C ILE A 162 6.90 -0.17 -12.98
N GLY A 163 6.33 0.69 -12.15
CA GLY A 163 6.20 2.10 -12.46
C GLY A 163 5.36 2.39 -13.71
N TRP A 164 5.59 3.56 -14.31
CA TRP A 164 4.59 4.22 -15.16
C TRP A 164 4.79 4.03 -16.66
N LYS A 165 5.82 3.28 -17.07
CA LYS A 165 6.06 2.98 -18.49
C LYS A 165 5.00 1.98 -18.97
N GLY A 166 4.32 2.29 -20.08
CA GLY A 166 3.28 1.42 -20.63
C GLY A 166 1.88 1.65 -20.04
N VAL A 167 1.72 2.54 -19.06
CA VAL A 167 0.41 2.80 -18.43
C VAL A 167 -0.59 3.41 -19.41
N LYS A 168 -0.13 4.27 -20.33
CA LYS A 168 -1.00 4.85 -21.37
C LYS A 168 -1.58 3.76 -22.26
N GLU A 169 -0.72 2.87 -22.76
CA GLU A 169 -1.09 1.73 -23.60
C GLU A 169 -2.01 0.79 -22.83
N MET A 170 -1.69 0.47 -21.58
CA MET A 170 -2.51 -0.39 -20.72
C MET A 170 -3.93 0.15 -20.52
N ILE A 171 -4.07 1.44 -20.21
CA ILE A 171 -5.38 2.08 -20.05
C ILE A 171 -6.11 2.10 -21.41
N GLY A 172 -5.42 2.44 -22.49
CA GLY A 172 -6.03 2.54 -23.83
C GLY A 172 -6.53 1.20 -24.37
N GLU A 173 -5.71 0.15 -24.28
CA GLU A 173 -5.97 -1.14 -24.92
C GLU A 173 -6.76 -2.10 -24.02
N SER A 174 -6.49 -2.06 -22.72
CA SER A 174 -7.03 -3.01 -21.76
C SER A 174 -7.88 -2.39 -20.65
N GLY A 175 -8.07 -1.06 -20.63
CA GLY A 175 -8.77 -0.32 -19.56
C GLY A 175 -10.14 -0.88 -19.19
N LYS A 176 -10.93 -1.31 -20.18
CA LYS A 176 -12.28 -1.90 -19.97
C LYS A 176 -12.29 -3.28 -19.30
N TYR A 177 -11.14 -3.92 -19.15
CA TYR A 177 -11.02 -5.28 -18.64
C TYR A 177 -10.53 -5.35 -17.19
N PHE A 178 -10.20 -4.22 -16.56
CA PHE A 178 -9.81 -4.19 -15.16
C PHE A 178 -10.50 -3.05 -14.42
N ASP A 179 -10.37 -3.02 -13.10
CA ASP A 179 -11.10 -2.09 -12.23
C ASP A 179 -10.15 -1.14 -11.50
N VAL A 180 -8.91 -1.58 -11.27
CA VAL A 180 -7.91 -0.82 -10.51
C VAL A 180 -6.54 -0.93 -11.18
N LEU A 181 -5.88 0.21 -11.39
CA LEU A 181 -4.45 0.26 -11.68
C LEU A 181 -3.69 0.37 -10.37
N ASP A 182 -2.76 -0.55 -10.14
CA ASP A 182 -1.84 -0.51 -9.02
C ASP A 182 -0.47 0.01 -9.45
N GLN A 183 0.14 0.81 -8.59
CA GLN A 183 1.49 1.36 -8.73
C GLN A 183 2.26 1.24 -7.43
N HIS A 184 3.57 1.03 -7.52
CA HIS A 184 4.42 0.97 -6.33
C HIS A 184 5.07 2.33 -6.07
N TRP A 185 5.01 2.80 -4.82
CA TRP A 185 5.66 4.05 -4.42
C TRP A 185 6.36 3.94 -3.08
N TYR A 186 7.67 3.74 -3.17
CA TYR A 186 8.55 3.92 -2.03
C TYR A 186 9.15 5.33 -2.04
N TYR A 187 9.01 6.08 -0.95
CA TYR A 187 9.58 7.41 -0.84
C TYR A 187 11.08 7.34 -0.56
N TYR A 188 11.87 8.01 -1.39
CA TYR A 188 13.29 8.23 -1.18
C TYR A 188 13.68 9.49 -1.97
N ASN A 189 14.79 10.12 -1.63
CA ASN A 189 15.30 11.26 -2.39
C ASN A 189 16.74 11.02 -2.85
N GLY A 190 16.99 11.31 -4.12
CA GLY A 190 18.21 10.93 -4.82
C GLY A 190 18.18 9.47 -5.30
N GLN A 191 18.88 8.58 -4.60
CA GLN A 191 19.10 7.19 -5.01
C GLN A 191 18.35 6.21 -4.11
N TRP A 192 17.99 5.03 -4.64
CA TRP A 192 17.44 3.95 -3.84
C TRP A 192 18.36 3.62 -2.67
N GLY A 193 17.83 3.52 -1.46
CA GLY A 193 18.63 3.34 -0.24
C GLY A 193 18.96 4.63 0.51
N ARG A 194 18.74 5.81 -0.12
CA ARG A 194 19.01 7.11 0.49
C ARG A 194 17.74 7.82 0.92
N PHE A 195 17.82 8.45 2.09
CA PHE A 195 16.82 9.39 2.58
C PHE A 195 17.55 10.57 3.18
N ASN A 196 17.17 11.79 2.80
CA ASN A 196 17.69 13.03 3.35
C ASN A 196 16.53 13.86 3.89
N VAL A 197 16.51 14.08 5.20
CA VAL A 197 15.46 14.81 5.92
C VAL A 197 15.39 16.24 5.39
N LYS A 198 16.54 16.91 5.20
CA LYS A 198 16.59 18.28 4.66
C LYS A 198 15.95 18.39 3.27
N SER A 199 16.13 17.39 2.41
CA SER A 199 15.50 17.37 1.08
C SER A 199 14.00 17.12 1.19
N TRP A 200 13.59 16.13 1.99
CA TRP A 200 12.17 15.85 2.23
C TRP A 200 11.44 17.07 2.81
N ARG A 201 12.04 17.80 3.76
CA ARG A 201 11.47 19.02 4.34
C ARG A 201 11.18 20.13 3.31
N LYS A 202 11.96 20.21 2.23
CA LYS A 202 11.78 21.18 1.14
C LYS A 202 10.72 20.77 0.12
N GLU A 203 10.41 19.48 0.05
CA GLU A 203 9.33 18.97 -0.80
C GLU A 203 7.99 19.33 -0.17
N THR A 204 7.39 20.43 -0.63
CA THR A 204 6.08 20.88 -0.14
C THR A 204 4.92 20.12 -0.78
N ARG A 205 5.17 19.49 -1.94
CA ARG A 205 4.23 18.66 -2.69
C ARG A 205 5.04 17.57 -3.41
N HIS A 206 4.55 16.33 -3.40
CA HIS A 206 5.21 15.22 -4.11
C HIS A 206 4.99 15.32 -5.62
N ALA A 207 5.52 16.36 -6.27
CA ALA A 207 5.20 16.76 -7.66
C ALA A 207 5.28 15.61 -8.68
N LYS A 208 6.23 14.69 -8.54
CA LYS A 208 6.33 13.51 -9.41
C LYS A 208 5.11 12.59 -9.28
N PHE A 209 4.65 12.35 -8.05
CA PHE A 209 3.44 11.58 -7.78
C PHE A 209 2.19 12.33 -8.25
N GLU A 210 2.12 13.64 -8.01
CA GLU A 210 1.01 14.49 -8.48
C GLU A 210 0.89 14.50 -10.01
N ASN A 211 2.00 14.61 -10.73
CA ASN A 211 2.01 14.59 -12.20
C ASN A 211 1.53 13.22 -12.73
N ARG A 212 1.94 12.14 -12.07
CA ARG A 212 1.58 10.77 -12.46
C ARG A 212 0.10 10.47 -12.22
N THR A 213 -0.43 10.89 -11.07
CA THR A 213 -1.86 10.76 -10.75
C THR A 213 -2.71 11.64 -11.68
N SER A 214 -2.28 12.87 -11.96
CA SER A 214 -2.97 13.74 -12.93
C SER A 214 -2.93 13.17 -14.36
N MET A 215 -1.83 12.51 -14.75
CA MET A 215 -1.75 11.79 -16.02
C MET A 215 -2.72 10.61 -16.05
N PHE A 216 -2.82 9.84 -14.96
CA PHE A 216 -3.81 8.77 -14.85
C PHE A 216 -5.23 9.30 -15.07
N ASP A 217 -5.62 10.36 -14.37
CA ASP A 217 -6.95 10.98 -14.50
C ASP A 217 -7.23 11.47 -15.93
N ALA A 218 -6.23 12.08 -16.57
CA ALA A 218 -6.36 12.54 -17.95
C ALA A 218 -6.54 11.36 -18.93
N LEU A 219 -5.78 10.28 -18.75
CA LEU A 219 -5.85 9.08 -19.58
C LEU A 219 -7.18 8.34 -19.41
N THR A 220 -7.65 8.16 -18.18
CA THR A 220 -8.94 7.49 -17.91
C THR A 220 -10.10 8.29 -18.46
N LYS A 221 -10.08 9.63 -18.33
CA LYS A 221 -11.08 10.51 -18.93
C LYS A 221 -11.06 10.46 -20.46
N ALA A 222 -9.89 10.59 -21.08
CA ALA A 222 -9.77 10.59 -22.54
C ALA A 222 -10.16 9.25 -23.17
N GLY A 223 -9.88 8.14 -22.49
CA GLY A 223 -10.20 6.79 -22.96
C GLY A 223 -11.59 6.26 -22.61
N GLY A 224 -12.44 7.05 -21.94
CA GLY A 224 -13.75 6.57 -21.45
C GLY A 224 -13.65 5.52 -20.32
N ASN A 225 -12.50 5.42 -19.65
CA ASN A 225 -12.20 4.45 -18.60
C ASN A 225 -12.31 5.06 -17.20
N GLN A 226 -13.25 5.97 -16.97
CA GLN A 226 -13.42 6.67 -15.67
C GLN A 226 -13.86 5.76 -14.52
N HIS A 227 -14.22 4.50 -14.81
CA HIS A 227 -14.47 3.48 -13.80
C HIS A 227 -13.18 3.00 -13.11
N LEU A 228 -12.01 3.22 -13.74
CA LEU A 228 -10.72 2.80 -13.21
C LEU A 228 -10.35 3.62 -11.97
N LYS A 229 -9.91 2.90 -10.93
CA LYS A 229 -9.36 3.49 -9.71
C LYS A 229 -7.84 3.34 -9.68
N LEU A 230 -7.16 4.15 -8.87
CA LEU A 230 -5.73 4.03 -8.60
C LEU A 230 -5.51 3.44 -7.20
N ALA A 231 -4.65 2.43 -7.11
CA ALA A 231 -4.19 1.85 -5.85
C ALA A 231 -2.66 1.90 -5.73
N LEU A 232 -2.18 1.77 -4.49
CA LEU A 232 -0.76 1.60 -4.16
C LEU A 232 -0.58 0.37 -3.28
N LEU A 233 -0.46 -0.81 -3.88
CA LEU A 233 -0.37 -2.08 -3.15
C LEU A 233 1.04 -2.43 -2.67
N GLU A 234 2.00 -1.57 -2.97
CA GLU A 234 3.29 -1.48 -2.28
C GLU A 234 3.75 -0.04 -2.16
N TRP A 235 3.84 0.43 -0.92
CA TRP A 235 4.38 1.74 -0.62
C TRP A 235 4.96 1.76 0.78
N ASN A 236 5.94 2.64 0.99
CA ASN A 236 6.52 2.95 2.30
C ASN A 236 7.58 4.06 2.18
N LEU A 237 8.22 4.47 3.29
CA LEU A 237 9.58 5.00 3.21
C LEU A 237 10.49 3.94 2.55
N GLY A 238 11.30 4.30 1.56
CA GLY A 238 12.29 3.42 0.96
C GLY A 238 13.36 3.00 1.97
N PRO A 239 14.27 2.07 1.62
CA PRO A 239 15.39 1.77 2.50
C PRO A 239 16.16 3.06 2.81
N ALA A 240 16.37 3.37 4.08
CA ALA A 240 17.04 4.57 4.57
C ALA A 240 18.24 4.12 5.42
N THR A 241 19.27 3.60 4.75
CA THR A 241 20.35 2.85 5.39
C THR A 241 21.50 3.74 5.88
N GLY A 242 21.48 5.03 5.54
CA GLY A 242 22.58 5.97 5.80
C GLY A 242 23.72 5.89 4.79
N VAL A 243 23.53 5.19 3.67
CA VAL A 243 24.55 5.04 2.63
C VAL A 243 24.82 6.36 1.90
N GLY A 244 26.08 6.64 1.60
CA GLY A 244 26.47 7.84 0.85
C GLY A 244 26.12 9.15 1.56
N ASN A 245 26.35 9.22 2.88
CA ASN A 245 26.05 10.37 3.74
C ASN A 245 24.57 10.78 3.76
N SER A 246 23.66 9.82 3.55
CA SER A 246 22.23 10.04 3.77
C SER A 246 21.87 9.89 5.25
N ASP A 247 20.69 10.38 5.62
CA ASP A 247 20.13 10.11 6.95
C ASP A 247 19.75 8.62 7.08
N LYS A 248 19.87 8.10 8.32
CA LYS A 248 19.34 6.78 8.68
C LYS A 248 17.86 6.93 9.01
N GLY A 249 17.05 5.97 8.56
CA GLY A 249 15.64 5.91 8.93
C GLY A 249 15.47 5.70 10.44
N THR A 250 14.41 6.28 10.99
CA THR A 250 13.93 6.05 12.36
C THR A 250 12.42 5.83 12.32
N ALA A 251 11.83 5.36 13.42
CA ALA A 251 10.38 5.19 13.47
C ALA A 251 9.66 6.54 13.36
N LEU A 252 10.27 7.61 13.89
CA LEU A 252 9.81 8.98 13.69
C LEU A 252 9.76 9.35 12.20
N TRP A 253 10.85 9.13 11.46
CA TRP A 253 10.90 9.47 10.03
C TRP A 253 9.95 8.62 9.20
N LEU A 254 9.83 7.33 9.51
CA LEU A 254 8.86 6.46 8.88
C LEU A 254 7.43 7.00 9.06
N GLY A 255 7.01 7.27 10.29
CA GLY A 255 5.67 7.75 10.57
C GLY A 255 5.37 9.09 9.90
N LEU A 256 6.30 10.05 9.96
CA LEU A 256 6.10 11.37 9.35
C LEU A 256 6.08 11.33 7.81
N VAL A 257 6.94 10.52 7.18
CA VAL A 257 6.90 10.33 5.72
C VAL A 257 5.65 9.59 5.29
N GLN A 258 5.22 8.57 6.04
CA GLN A 258 3.95 7.88 5.76
C GLN A 258 2.75 8.81 5.89
N ALA A 259 2.75 9.72 6.88
CA ALA A 259 1.71 10.73 7.00
C ALA A 259 1.66 11.67 5.79
N ASP A 260 2.82 12.18 5.34
CA ASP A 260 2.96 13.02 4.14
C ASP A 260 2.43 12.29 2.88
N MET A 261 2.76 11.00 2.76
CA MET A 261 2.25 10.14 1.68
C MET A 261 0.74 9.94 1.78
N PHE A 262 0.17 9.63 2.96
CA PHE A 262 -1.27 9.47 3.15
C PHE A 262 -2.05 10.75 2.84
N MET A 263 -1.52 11.92 3.22
CA MET A 263 -2.09 13.22 2.85
C MET A 263 -2.17 13.34 1.32
N SER A 264 -1.08 12.99 0.63
CA SER A 264 -1.07 12.95 -0.84
C SER A 264 -1.99 11.88 -1.44
N PHE A 265 -2.21 10.74 -0.77
CA PHE A 265 -3.14 9.72 -1.23
C PHE A 265 -4.58 10.25 -1.23
N MET A 266 -4.99 10.90 -0.13
CA MET A 266 -6.32 11.50 -0.01
C MET A 266 -6.53 12.61 -1.04
N GLU A 267 -5.54 13.50 -1.20
CA GLU A 267 -5.60 14.62 -2.15
C GLU A 267 -5.61 14.19 -3.61
N ARG A 268 -5.17 12.95 -3.90
CA ARG A 268 -5.05 12.40 -5.26
C ARG A 268 -6.00 11.24 -5.55
N GLY A 269 -6.97 11.00 -4.68
CA GLY A 269 -8.00 9.99 -4.90
C GLY A 269 -7.46 8.57 -5.01
N VAL A 270 -6.37 8.24 -4.31
CA VAL A 270 -5.91 6.84 -4.20
C VAL A 270 -6.97 6.05 -3.45
N SER A 271 -7.56 5.05 -4.09
CA SER A 271 -8.72 4.34 -3.56
C SER A 271 -8.36 3.25 -2.56
N MET A 272 -7.12 2.75 -2.61
CA MET A 272 -6.65 1.62 -1.81
C MET A 272 -5.13 1.66 -1.72
N ALA A 273 -4.57 1.32 -0.56
CA ALA A 273 -3.12 1.22 -0.41
C ALA A 273 -2.74 0.11 0.58
N ALA A 274 -1.72 -0.68 0.25
CA ALA A 274 -1.16 -1.72 1.12
C ALA A 274 0.31 -1.43 1.40
N CYS A 275 0.62 -1.14 2.66
CA CYS A 275 1.96 -0.79 3.08
C CYS A 275 2.86 -2.03 3.09
N TRP A 276 4.03 -1.93 2.48
CA TRP A 276 5.00 -3.02 2.46
C TRP A 276 6.30 -2.68 3.19
N PRO A 277 6.84 -3.59 4.02
CA PRO A 277 6.29 -4.90 4.38
C PRO A 277 5.43 -4.85 5.65
N LEU A 278 4.49 -5.80 5.77
CA LEU A 278 3.82 -6.09 7.04
C LEU A 278 4.83 -6.62 8.07
N THR A 279 5.54 -7.69 7.70
CA THR A 279 6.67 -8.28 8.41
C THR A 279 7.70 -8.74 7.39
N TRP A 280 8.99 -8.52 7.62
CA TRP A 280 10.04 -9.05 6.74
C TRP A 280 11.23 -9.60 7.53
N SER A 281 11.38 -10.93 7.50
CA SER A 281 12.55 -11.58 8.10
C SER A 281 13.79 -11.30 7.26
N ARG A 282 14.75 -10.54 7.82
CA ARG A 282 16.05 -10.30 7.18
C ARG A 282 17.08 -11.32 7.68
N PRO A 283 17.96 -11.84 6.82
CA PRO A 283 19.11 -12.62 7.23
C PRO A 283 19.93 -11.91 8.33
N LYS A 284 20.41 -12.67 9.33
CA LYS A 284 21.06 -12.13 10.55
C LYS A 284 22.31 -11.27 10.24
N ASP A 285 22.99 -11.55 9.14
CA ASP A 285 24.20 -10.90 8.62
C ASP A 285 23.91 -9.59 7.84
N LYS A 286 22.65 -9.36 7.43
CA LYS A 286 22.21 -8.15 6.70
C LYS A 286 21.40 -7.17 7.54
N LYS A 287 21.53 -7.24 8.87
CA LYS A 287 20.88 -6.33 9.85
C LYS A 287 21.47 -4.91 9.85
N VAL A 288 21.88 -4.39 8.70
CA VAL A 288 22.39 -3.01 8.63
C VAL A 288 21.23 -2.08 8.31
N GLY A 289 20.72 -1.39 9.34
CA GLY A 289 19.85 -0.23 9.20
C GLY A 289 18.39 -0.41 9.65
N PHE A 290 17.65 0.68 9.50
CA PHE A 290 16.26 0.87 9.90
C PHE A 290 15.32 -0.26 9.42
N ARG A 291 14.47 -0.77 10.34
CA ARG A 291 13.39 -1.71 10.03
C ARG A 291 12.14 -0.94 9.63
N ARG A 292 11.59 -1.30 8.48
CA ARG A 292 10.40 -0.67 7.88
C ARG A 292 9.14 -1.51 8.05
N ASP A 293 9.28 -2.61 8.77
CA ASP A 293 8.22 -3.57 9.02
C ASP A 293 7.14 -2.89 9.85
N PHE A 294 5.88 -3.07 9.45
CA PHE A 294 4.78 -2.52 10.22
C PHE A 294 4.64 -3.23 11.57
N ILE A 295 4.84 -4.55 11.60
CA ILE A 295 4.89 -5.39 12.80
C ILE A 295 6.31 -5.92 12.99
N ASP A 296 6.85 -5.84 14.21
CA ASP A 296 8.10 -6.53 14.54
C ASP A 296 7.83 -8.04 14.66
N PRO A 297 8.42 -8.91 13.82
CA PRO A 297 8.18 -10.35 13.90
C PRO A 297 8.68 -10.99 15.20
N ALA A 298 9.55 -10.33 15.97
CA ALA A 298 10.04 -10.87 17.23
C ALA A 298 9.08 -10.60 18.40
N THR A 299 8.39 -9.47 18.42
CA THR A 299 7.50 -9.09 19.54
C THR A 299 6.02 -9.15 19.19
N GLY A 300 5.68 -9.14 17.90
CA GLY A 300 4.30 -9.01 17.42
C GLY A 300 3.72 -7.60 17.57
N GLU A 301 4.51 -6.64 18.07
CA GLU A 301 4.08 -5.26 18.26
C GLU A 301 4.15 -4.46 16.96
N ALA A 302 3.23 -3.53 16.79
CA ALA A 302 3.29 -2.58 15.68
C ALA A 302 4.34 -1.50 15.94
N SER A 303 4.99 -1.05 14.87
CA SER A 303 5.83 0.15 14.91
C SER A 303 5.01 1.38 15.32
N PRO A 304 5.64 2.47 15.80
CA PRO A 304 4.95 3.74 16.10
C PRO A 304 4.09 4.30 14.96
N SER A 305 4.31 3.84 13.72
CA SER A 305 3.45 4.14 12.58
C SER A 305 2.01 3.67 12.75
N GLU A 306 1.72 2.75 13.69
CA GLU A 306 0.36 2.40 14.12
C GLU A 306 -0.50 3.64 14.41
N HIS A 307 0.08 4.66 15.05
CA HIS A 307 -0.65 5.90 15.36
C HIS A 307 -1.04 6.67 14.09
N ILE A 308 -0.14 6.70 13.11
CA ILE A 308 -0.37 7.33 11.81
C ILE A 308 -1.50 6.58 11.10
N PHE A 309 -1.37 5.26 10.94
CA PHE A 309 -2.41 4.42 10.34
C PHE A 309 -3.76 4.61 11.03
N LYS A 310 -3.77 4.61 12.37
CA LYS A 310 -4.99 4.83 13.15
C LYS A 310 -5.63 6.18 12.84
N TRP A 311 -4.86 7.27 12.79
CA TRP A 311 -5.42 8.60 12.52
C TRP A 311 -5.95 8.75 11.10
N PHE A 312 -5.25 8.19 10.11
CA PHE A 312 -5.71 8.25 8.71
C PHE A 312 -6.84 7.25 8.42
N SER A 313 -6.94 6.13 9.15
CA SER A 313 -8.06 5.18 9.00
C SER A 313 -9.42 5.82 9.30
N VAL A 314 -9.46 6.81 10.20
CA VAL A 314 -10.70 7.53 10.54
C VAL A 314 -11.20 8.35 9.35
N ALA A 315 -10.35 8.73 8.40
CA ALA A 315 -10.75 9.46 7.21
C ALA A 315 -11.36 8.57 6.11
N ALA A 316 -11.32 7.24 6.26
CA ALA A 316 -11.89 6.32 5.28
C ALA A 316 -13.38 6.61 5.03
N ASP A 317 -13.78 6.53 3.76
CA ASP A 317 -15.12 6.87 3.24
C ASP A 317 -15.57 8.34 3.52
N GLY A 318 -14.67 9.20 4.00
CA GLY A 318 -14.93 10.62 4.17
C GLY A 318 -14.82 11.41 2.86
N ALA A 319 -15.29 12.66 2.88
CA ALA A 319 -15.18 13.59 1.77
C ALA A 319 -14.02 14.56 1.99
N LEU A 320 -13.08 14.64 1.05
CA LEU A 320 -12.01 15.63 1.09
C LEU A 320 -12.58 17.05 1.09
N LEU A 321 -12.10 17.89 2.02
CA LEU A 321 -12.48 19.30 2.11
C LEU A 321 -11.42 20.18 1.45
N ASN A 322 -11.86 21.31 0.90
CA ASN A 322 -10.94 22.34 0.43
C ASN A 322 -10.14 22.88 1.62
N CYS A 323 -8.85 22.61 1.62
CA CYS A 323 -7.89 23.07 2.61
C CYS A 323 -6.76 23.83 1.91
N SER A 324 -6.32 24.93 2.51
CA SER A 324 -5.21 25.73 1.99
C SER A 324 -4.23 26.04 3.11
N SER A 325 -2.94 25.84 2.85
CA SER A 325 -1.86 26.25 3.75
C SER A 325 -1.15 27.48 3.20
N PRO A 326 -0.61 28.38 4.05
CA PRO A 326 0.19 29.51 3.58
C PRO A 326 1.40 29.04 2.78
N SER A 327 1.66 29.67 1.63
CA SER A 327 2.82 29.36 0.78
C SER A 327 4.12 29.49 1.57
N ARG A 328 5.09 28.59 1.32
CA ARG A 328 6.45 28.63 1.91
C ARG A 328 6.50 28.56 3.44
N SER A 329 5.42 28.14 4.10
CA SER A 329 5.37 27.99 5.57
C SER A 329 6.11 26.76 6.09
N GLY A 330 6.38 25.78 5.22
CA GLY A 330 6.80 24.43 5.64
C GLY A 330 5.65 23.64 6.27
N LEU A 331 4.41 24.13 6.17
CA LEU A 331 3.21 23.42 6.60
C LEU A 331 2.52 22.81 5.38
N HIS A 332 2.02 21.60 5.56
CA HIS A 332 1.06 20.96 4.66
C HIS A 332 -0.14 20.57 5.51
N ALA A 333 -1.35 20.89 5.05
CA ALA A 333 -2.58 20.51 5.71
C ALA A 333 -3.57 19.85 4.76
N THR A 334 -4.26 18.83 5.25
CA THR A 334 -5.34 18.13 4.55
C THR A 334 -6.51 18.02 5.51
N ALA A 335 -7.73 18.21 5.01
CA ALA A 335 -8.95 18.12 5.82
C ALA A 335 -9.98 17.21 5.16
N VAL A 336 -10.71 16.46 5.97
CA VAL A 336 -11.72 15.49 5.53
C VAL A 336 -12.97 15.67 6.38
N MET A 337 -14.13 15.75 5.73
CA MET A 337 -15.42 15.55 6.36
C MET A 337 -15.60 14.06 6.57
N HIS A 338 -15.70 13.63 7.82
CA HIS A 338 -15.97 12.24 8.15
C HIS A 338 -17.33 11.80 7.58
N LYS A 339 -17.49 10.49 7.37
CA LYS A 339 -18.72 9.89 6.80
C LYS A 339 -19.99 10.12 7.63
N ASP A 340 -19.87 10.55 8.89
CA ASP A 340 -21.02 10.95 9.71
C ASP A 340 -21.60 12.34 9.34
N GLY A 341 -20.91 13.09 8.47
CA GLY A 341 -21.32 14.44 8.03
C GLY A 341 -21.24 15.53 9.10
N LYS A 342 -20.68 15.23 10.28
CA LYS A 342 -20.62 16.13 11.44
C LYS A 342 -19.21 16.32 11.98
N THR A 343 -18.33 15.35 11.75
CA THR A 343 -16.96 15.40 12.24
C THR A 343 -16.03 15.90 11.15
N ILE A 344 -15.20 16.90 11.46
CA ILE A 344 -14.10 17.33 10.59
C ILE A 344 -12.78 16.74 11.13
N LEU A 345 -12.00 16.15 10.24
CA LEU A 345 -10.67 15.62 10.50
C LEU A 345 -9.67 16.56 9.84
N VAL A 346 -8.66 17.02 10.57
CA VAL A 346 -7.60 17.88 10.02
C VAL A 346 -6.24 17.29 10.35
N TYR A 347 -5.41 17.15 9.34
CA TYR A 347 -4.02 16.72 9.45
C TYR A 347 -3.15 17.91 9.11
N VAL A 348 -2.23 18.28 9.99
CA VAL A 348 -1.27 19.37 9.77
C VAL A 348 0.13 18.82 9.99
N LEU A 349 0.91 18.76 8.92
CA LEU A 349 2.32 18.36 8.96
C LEU A 349 3.19 19.62 8.97
N ASN A 350 3.96 19.79 10.04
CA ASN A 350 5.06 20.75 10.10
C ASN A 350 6.32 20.06 9.59
N LYS A 351 6.88 20.54 8.48
CA LYS A 351 8.16 20.06 7.93
C LYS A 351 9.32 21.02 8.24
N SER A 352 9.12 22.08 9.03
CA SER A 352 10.21 22.98 9.42
C SER A 352 11.03 22.45 10.59
N GLU A 353 12.24 23.00 10.71
CA GLU A 353 13.13 22.81 11.86
C GLU A 353 12.70 23.61 13.09
N GLU A 354 11.78 24.56 12.89
CA GLU A 354 11.26 25.40 13.96
C GLU A 354 9.85 24.96 14.40
N PRO A 355 9.52 25.11 15.70
CA PRO A 355 8.15 25.09 16.18
C PRO A 355 7.26 26.13 15.47
N ARG A 356 5.97 25.84 15.37
CA ARG A 356 5.00 26.71 14.67
C ARG A 356 3.78 26.97 15.54
N SER A 357 3.31 28.21 15.57
CA SER A 357 1.96 28.53 16.04
C SER A 357 1.02 28.48 14.84
N VAL A 358 -0.01 27.64 14.92
CA VAL A 358 -0.94 27.38 13.82
C VAL A 358 -2.34 27.78 14.25
N SER A 359 -3.05 28.50 13.38
CA SER A 359 -4.47 28.81 13.52
C SER A 359 -5.22 28.27 12.31
N VAL A 360 -6.12 27.32 12.54
CA VAL A 360 -6.99 26.74 11.52
C VAL A 360 -8.33 27.46 11.56
N LYS A 361 -8.75 28.03 10.41
CA LYS A 361 -10.02 28.73 10.26
C LYS A 361 -11.03 27.84 9.56
N PHE A 362 -12.24 27.79 10.12
CA PHE A 362 -13.36 27.02 9.62
C PHE A 362 -14.48 27.96 9.16
N ARG A 363 -15.22 27.55 8.13
CA ARG A 363 -16.42 28.29 7.70
C ARG A 363 -17.54 28.21 8.74
N ASN A 364 -17.67 27.05 9.37
CA ASN A 364 -18.68 26.77 10.38
C ASN A 364 -18.06 26.77 11.78
N THR A 365 -18.89 27.03 12.78
CA THR A 365 -18.51 26.91 14.19
C THR A 365 -18.24 25.46 14.55
N VAL A 366 -17.08 25.20 15.16
CA VAL A 366 -16.75 23.94 15.81
C VAL A 366 -17.01 24.06 17.31
N SER A 367 -17.68 23.06 17.86
CA SER A 367 -18.15 23.00 19.25
C SER A 367 -17.19 22.23 20.15
N ALA A 368 -16.45 21.27 19.59
CA ALA A 368 -15.48 20.47 20.32
C ALA A 368 -14.26 20.17 19.47
N VAL A 369 -13.10 20.11 20.11
CA VAL A 369 -11.81 19.83 19.48
C VAL A 369 -11.03 18.85 20.35
N SER A 370 -10.53 17.78 19.73
CA SER A 370 -9.45 16.97 20.28
C SER A 370 -8.27 17.02 19.32
N ALA A 371 -7.06 17.24 19.83
CA ALA A 371 -5.85 17.27 19.03
C ALA A 371 -4.77 16.37 19.63
N ARG A 372 -4.02 15.71 18.75
CA ARG A 372 -2.87 14.88 19.10
C ARG A 372 -1.70 15.20 18.20
N VAL A 373 -0.48 15.04 18.70
CA VAL A 373 0.74 15.28 17.94
C VAL A 373 1.61 14.04 17.90
N PHE A 374 2.12 13.69 16.72
CA PHE A 374 3.19 12.71 16.50
C PHE A 374 4.48 13.48 16.26
N ARG A 375 5.48 13.28 17.12
CA ARG A 375 6.71 14.08 17.14
C ARG A 375 7.87 13.26 17.70
N LYS A 376 9.05 13.89 17.74
CA LYS A 376 10.19 13.34 18.48
C LYS A 376 9.84 13.15 19.96
N GLY A 377 10.16 12.00 20.52
CA GLY A 377 9.95 11.67 21.94
C GLY A 377 10.67 10.39 22.36
N ASP A 378 10.48 9.98 23.61
CA ASP A 378 11.23 8.89 24.26
C ASP A 378 10.74 7.47 23.91
N GLY A 379 9.85 7.34 22.92
CA GLY A 379 9.36 6.03 22.47
C GLY A 379 10.31 5.32 21.49
N VAL A 380 9.89 4.15 21.01
CA VAL A 380 10.67 3.33 20.07
C VAL A 380 11.05 4.15 18.83
N GLY A 381 12.34 4.17 18.49
CA GLY A 381 12.84 4.86 17.30
C GLY A 381 12.59 6.37 17.28
N ASP A 382 12.70 7.00 18.45
CA ASP A 382 12.57 8.43 18.73
C ASP A 382 11.17 9.02 18.46
N ALA A 383 10.14 8.17 18.39
CA ALA A 383 8.77 8.61 18.12
C ALA A 383 7.94 8.68 19.41
N GLY A 384 7.13 9.73 19.54
CA GLY A 384 6.19 9.91 20.64
C GLY A 384 4.85 10.49 20.18
N VAL A 385 3.79 10.14 20.91
CA VAL A 385 2.45 10.71 20.75
C VAL A 385 1.98 11.32 22.05
N MET A 386 1.35 12.49 21.98
CA MET A 386 0.70 13.11 23.14
C MET A 386 -0.55 13.87 22.71
N ASP A 387 -1.48 14.06 23.66
CA ASP A 387 -2.57 15.00 23.48
C ASP A 387 -2.01 16.44 23.44
N LEU A 388 -2.58 17.26 22.57
CA LEU A 388 -2.15 18.63 22.34
C LEU A 388 -3.21 19.60 22.85
N PRO A 389 -2.89 20.49 23.81
CA PRO A 389 -3.80 21.53 24.22
C PRO A 389 -4.16 22.45 23.05
N THR A 390 -5.45 22.63 22.81
CA THR A 390 -5.96 23.58 21.81
C THR A 390 -6.59 24.78 22.49
N ARG A 391 -6.41 25.96 21.91
CA ARG A 391 -7.13 27.17 22.32
C ARG A 391 -8.12 27.55 21.23
N GLY A 392 -9.36 27.85 21.63
CA GLY A 392 -10.41 28.30 20.72
C GLY A 392 -11.70 27.49 20.82
N GLY A 393 -12.66 27.88 19.98
CA GLY A 393 -14.05 27.45 19.88
C GLY A 393 -14.77 28.45 18.98
N GLY A 394 -15.75 28.03 18.18
CA GLY A 394 -16.26 28.86 17.08
C GLY A 394 -15.57 28.55 15.76
N GLN A 395 -15.21 29.58 14.98
CA GLN A 395 -14.64 29.40 13.64
C GLN A 395 -13.10 29.29 13.60
N THR A 396 -12.40 29.35 14.73
CA THR A 396 -10.93 29.29 14.77
C THR A 396 -10.43 28.39 15.88
N VAL A 397 -9.48 27.51 15.53
CA VAL A 397 -8.76 26.63 16.47
C VAL A 397 -7.27 26.91 16.34
N SER A 398 -6.61 27.20 17.47
CA SER A 398 -5.19 27.52 17.51
C SER A 398 -4.42 26.53 18.40
N PHE A 399 -3.21 26.17 17.97
CA PHE A 399 -2.32 25.28 18.71
C PHE A 399 -0.85 25.56 18.37
N LYS A 400 0.05 25.06 19.21
CA LYS A 400 1.50 25.11 18.97
C LYS A 400 1.98 23.72 18.57
N MET A 401 2.67 23.63 17.43
CA MET A 401 3.35 22.44 16.98
C MET A 401 4.82 22.53 17.34
N THR A 402 5.43 21.40 17.71
CA THR A 402 6.90 21.31 17.77
C THR A 402 7.47 21.38 16.37
N ASP A 403 8.80 21.45 16.27
CA ASP A 403 9.50 21.17 15.04
C ASP A 403 9.08 19.81 14.45
N THR A 404 9.25 19.68 13.14
CA THR A 404 9.03 18.46 12.33
C THR A 404 8.09 17.42 12.95
N SER A 405 6.78 17.68 12.88
CA SER A 405 5.74 16.93 13.58
C SER A 405 4.43 16.91 12.81
N LEU A 406 3.58 15.92 13.09
CA LEU A 406 2.21 15.85 12.56
C LEU A 406 1.21 16.09 13.68
N VAL A 407 0.27 17.01 13.49
CA VAL A 407 -0.91 17.16 14.34
C VAL A 407 -2.14 16.60 13.64
N PHE A 408 -2.90 15.79 14.37
CA PHE A 408 -4.22 15.31 13.99
C PHE A 408 -5.26 15.97 14.88
N LEU A 409 -6.22 16.66 14.27
CA LEU A 409 -7.38 17.24 14.95
C LEU A 409 -8.64 16.48 14.54
N LYS A 410 -9.50 16.20 15.52
CA LYS A 410 -10.87 15.74 15.33
C LYS A 410 -11.81 16.78 15.94
N LEU A 411 -12.69 17.32 15.11
CA LEU A 411 -13.59 18.43 15.45
C LEU A 411 -15.06 18.02 15.25
N ARG A 412 -15.97 18.55 16.06
CA ARG A 412 -17.43 18.33 15.96
C ARG A 412 -18.20 19.63 15.91
#